data_AF-A0AAN0SXE6-F1
#
_entry.id   AF-A0AAN0SXE6-F1
#
_cell.length_a   1.000
_cell.length_b   1.000
_cell.length_c   1.000
_cell.angle_alpha   90.00
_cell.angle_beta   90.00
_cell.angle_gamma   90.00
#
_symmetry.space_group_name_H-M   'P 1'
#
loop_
_entity.id
_entity.type
_entity.pdbx_description
1 polymer ?
#
loop_
_entity_poly.entity_id
_entity_poly.type
_entity_poly.pdbx_seq_one_letter_code
_entity_poly.pdbx_strand_id
1 'polypeptide(L)'
;MVYMMFYYGTLFLILGIAVFLFIMAGSRKIRNKNLSFVLIGLGINILASPVAFFIGVMATDSPYSTRLDFWKGFLFIQGIPLFLLLIAFVWWLIRPPKLTVQTSSEKELEQNSKSTKKKATRRRPITALRIVIPIILVVGCLSYILYLQDITLKKSHSPNNKNTIKVVKLDSDSSLGPAPVRIKYGLWEHFDISIANEGERLDSSNVFVDWRNDYEATITLRGKESVPEVVEFNISNKSNGPVFKKVQKVVSSFTFQKSESPNLINIIELRETMKSKGPSTTSTVRIYYGKRGSILEKYKEVTLKEMYTTDNFNINWSNDEQVQVEVIEENVVTTSLVIDLSK
;
A
#
# COMPACT_ATOMS: atom_id res chain seq x y z
N MET A 1 35.56 -2.08 19.36
CA MET A 1 36.66 -2.97 18.92
C MET A 1 36.14 -4.28 18.31
N VAL A 2 35.28 -5.03 19.02
CA VAL A 2 34.71 -6.31 18.55
C VAL A 2 33.92 -6.17 17.23
N TYR A 3 33.01 -5.19 17.12
CA TYR A 3 32.22 -4.96 15.90
C TYR A 3 33.06 -4.63 14.65
N MET A 4 34.11 -3.82 14.81
CA MET A 4 35.03 -3.49 13.73
C MET A 4 35.78 -4.75 13.27
N MET A 5 36.25 -5.58 14.21
CA MET A 5 36.92 -6.84 13.90
C MET A 5 36.02 -7.82 13.14
N PHE A 6 34.74 -7.92 13.51
CA PHE A 6 33.76 -8.73 12.78
C PHE A 6 33.49 -8.18 11.36
N TYR A 7 33.34 -6.87 11.21
CA TYR A 7 33.06 -6.25 9.91
C TYR A 7 34.22 -6.42 8.94
N TYR A 8 35.44 -6.02 9.34
CA TYR A 8 36.63 -6.18 8.50
C TYR A 8 37.01 -7.64 8.29
N GLY A 9 36.81 -8.51 9.30
CA GLY A 9 37.01 -9.95 9.16
C GLY A 9 36.08 -10.57 8.12
N THR A 10 34.81 -10.15 8.09
CA THR A 10 33.84 -10.61 7.09
C THR A 10 34.20 -10.13 5.69
N LEU A 11 34.60 -8.86 5.53
CA LEU A 11 35.07 -8.34 4.23
C LEU A 11 36.32 -9.07 3.72
N PHE A 12 37.27 -9.34 4.60
CA PHE A 12 38.47 -10.10 4.26
C PHE A 12 38.15 -11.55 3.84
N LEU A 13 37.19 -12.18 4.53
CA LEU A 13 36.70 -13.52 4.17
C LEU A 13 36.04 -13.52 2.78
N ILE A 14 35.19 -12.54 2.48
CA ILE A 14 34.55 -12.36 1.16
C ILE A 14 35.61 -12.22 0.07
N LEU A 15 36.62 -11.37 0.29
CA LEU A 15 37.74 -11.18 -0.63
C LEU A 15 38.54 -12.47 -0.82
N GLY A 16 38.85 -13.18 0.26
CA GLY A 16 39.58 -14.45 0.24
C GLY A 16 38.84 -15.54 -0.56
N ILE A 17 37.53 -15.66 -0.36
CA ILE A 17 36.68 -16.58 -1.14
C ILE A 17 36.69 -16.20 -2.62
N ALA A 18 36.54 -14.92 -2.96
CA ALA A 18 36.57 -14.47 -4.35
C ALA A 18 37.90 -14.78 -5.04
N VAL A 19 39.03 -14.48 -4.38
CA VAL A 19 40.38 -14.80 -4.89
C VAL A 19 40.56 -16.31 -5.06
N PHE A 20 40.13 -17.10 -4.09
CA PHE A 20 40.17 -18.56 -4.19
C PHE A 20 39.38 -19.08 -5.39
N LEU A 21 38.20 -18.53 -5.66
CA LEU A 21 37.38 -18.89 -6.83
C LEU A 21 38.08 -18.53 -8.15
N PHE A 22 38.77 -17.39 -8.23
CA PHE A 22 39.55 -17.02 -9.41
C PHE A 22 40.75 -17.93 -9.64
N ILE A 23 41.47 -18.30 -8.58
CA ILE A 23 42.56 -19.28 -8.65
C ILE A 23 42.02 -20.64 -9.13
N MET A 24 40.90 -21.08 -8.56
CA MET A 24 40.26 -22.34 -8.94
C MET A 24 39.74 -22.31 -10.38
N ALA A 25 39.26 -21.15 -10.86
CA ALA A 25 38.87 -20.96 -12.26
C ALA A 25 40.02 -21.23 -13.25
N GLY A 26 41.26 -20.92 -12.86
CA GLY A 26 42.47 -21.17 -13.66
C GLY A 26 42.96 -22.63 -13.65
N SER A 27 42.46 -23.46 -12.73
CA SER A 27 42.89 -24.86 -12.59
C SER A 27 42.62 -25.68 -13.86
N ARG A 28 43.59 -26.54 -14.24
CA ARG A 28 43.46 -27.46 -15.39
C ARG A 28 42.22 -28.36 -15.25
N LYS A 29 41.90 -28.81 -14.02
CA LYS A 29 40.72 -29.63 -13.71
C LYS A 29 39.40 -28.92 -14.06
N ILE A 30 39.31 -27.64 -13.73
CA ILE A 30 38.13 -26.80 -13.92
C ILE A 30 38.00 -26.33 -15.37
N ARG A 31 39.13 -25.93 -15.98
CA ARG A 31 39.21 -25.52 -17.38
C ARG A 31 38.83 -26.63 -18.34
N ASN A 32 39.21 -27.88 -18.04
CA ASN A 32 38.80 -29.05 -18.84
C ASN A 32 37.28 -29.29 -18.80
N LYS A 33 36.62 -28.90 -17.69
CA LYS A 33 35.15 -28.95 -17.53
C LYS A 33 34.44 -27.70 -18.06
N ASN A 34 35.15 -26.75 -18.68
CA ASN A 34 34.62 -25.45 -19.13
C ASN A 34 33.94 -24.61 -18.03
N LEU A 35 34.19 -24.89 -16.75
CA LEU A 35 33.51 -24.24 -15.62
C LEU A 35 34.18 -22.90 -15.21
N SER A 36 35.33 -22.57 -15.79
CA SER A 36 36.10 -21.36 -15.48
C SER A 36 35.25 -20.09 -15.55
N PHE A 37 34.39 -19.94 -16.56
CA PHE A 37 33.51 -18.77 -16.70
C PHE A 37 32.46 -18.66 -15.60
N VAL A 38 31.94 -19.80 -15.12
CA VAL A 38 30.95 -19.83 -14.02
C VAL A 38 31.61 -19.42 -12.71
N LEU A 39 32.82 -19.93 -12.44
CA LEU A 39 33.59 -19.56 -11.24
C LEU A 39 34.02 -18.10 -11.22
N ILE A 40 34.39 -17.54 -12.38
CA ILE A 40 34.69 -16.10 -12.53
C ILE A 40 33.43 -15.28 -12.27
N GLY A 41 32.29 -15.64 -12.87
CA GLY A 41 31.01 -14.97 -12.61
C GLY A 41 30.62 -15.02 -11.14
N LEU A 42 30.82 -16.16 -10.48
CA LEU A 42 30.54 -16.33 -9.05
C LEU A 42 31.44 -15.43 -8.19
N GLY A 43 32.73 -15.34 -8.52
CA GLY A 43 33.67 -14.42 -7.87
C GLY A 43 33.24 -12.96 -7.98
N ILE A 44 32.80 -12.52 -9.16
CA ILE A 44 32.29 -11.15 -9.38
C ILE A 44 31.02 -10.88 -8.54
N ASN A 45 30.09 -11.84 -8.45
CA ASN A 45 28.89 -11.70 -7.61
C ASN A 45 29.25 -11.54 -6.13
N ILE A 46 30.22 -12.32 -5.65
CA ILE A 46 30.70 -12.26 -4.27
C ILE A 46 31.35 -10.90 -3.99
N LEU A 47 32.16 -10.37 -4.91
CA LEU A 47 32.76 -9.04 -4.78
C LEU A 47 31.75 -7.90 -4.84
N ALA A 48 30.66 -8.04 -5.60
CA ALA A 48 29.60 -7.03 -5.67
C ALA A 48 28.69 -7.04 -4.43
N SER A 49 28.68 -8.13 -3.65
CA SER A 49 27.76 -8.32 -2.52
C SER A 49 27.90 -7.29 -1.40
N PRO A 50 29.10 -6.88 -0.96
CA PRO A 50 29.25 -5.82 0.05
C PRO A 50 28.66 -4.48 -0.40
N VAL A 51 28.91 -4.07 -1.65
CA VAL A 51 28.38 -2.82 -2.20
C VAL A 51 26.87 -2.91 -2.36
N ALA A 52 26.35 -4.03 -2.86
CA ALA A 52 24.92 -4.26 -2.98
C ALA A 52 24.21 -4.23 -1.61
N PHE A 53 24.82 -4.84 -0.60
CA PHE A 53 24.33 -4.81 0.77
C PHE A 53 24.32 -3.39 1.33
N PHE A 54 25.40 -2.63 1.13
CA PHE A 54 25.49 -1.23 1.54
C PHE A 54 24.39 -0.37 0.90
N ILE A 55 24.22 -0.46 -0.42
CA ILE A 55 23.17 0.28 -1.14
C ILE A 55 21.77 -0.15 -0.70
N GLY A 56 21.55 -1.45 -0.45
CA GLY A 56 20.30 -1.95 0.11
C GLY A 56 20.01 -1.35 1.50
N VAL A 57 21.01 -1.26 2.38
CA VAL A 57 20.85 -0.63 3.69
C VAL A 57 20.59 0.88 3.56
N MET A 58 21.31 1.57 2.67
CA MET A 58 21.07 3.00 2.40
C MET A 58 19.67 3.26 1.85
N ALA A 59 19.11 2.34 1.06
CA ALA A 59 17.72 2.42 0.59
C ALA A 59 16.70 2.33 1.75
N THR A 60 17.12 1.85 2.92
CA THR A 60 16.30 1.77 4.14
C THR A 60 16.51 2.90 5.14
N ASP A 61 17.26 3.95 4.77
CA ASP A 61 17.59 5.04 5.70
C ASP A 61 16.37 5.89 6.08
N SER A 62 15.32 5.88 5.25
CA SER A 62 14.08 6.59 5.59
C SER A 62 13.29 5.85 6.69
N PRO A 63 12.68 6.58 7.66
CA PRO A 63 11.96 5.98 8.80
C PRO A 63 10.69 5.21 8.40
N TYR A 64 10.28 5.33 7.13
CA TYR A 64 9.10 4.66 6.56
C TYR A 64 9.47 3.60 5.53
N SER A 65 10.76 3.29 5.39
CA SER A 65 11.23 2.25 4.49
C SER A 65 10.82 0.86 4.96
N THR A 66 10.66 -0.03 4.00
CA THR A 66 10.32 -1.43 4.23
C THR A 66 11.49 -2.33 3.86
N ARG A 67 11.38 -3.61 4.24
CA ARG A 67 12.34 -4.64 3.75
C ARG A 67 12.39 -4.71 2.22
N LEU A 68 11.37 -4.24 1.51
CA LEU A 68 11.36 -4.23 0.05
C LEU A 68 12.32 -3.20 -0.53
N ASP A 69 12.45 -2.05 0.12
CA ASP A 69 13.36 -0.99 -0.33
C ASP A 69 14.82 -1.46 -0.23
N PHE A 70 15.13 -2.27 0.79
CA PHE A 70 16.39 -3.03 0.86
C PHE A 70 16.60 -3.93 -0.36
N TRP A 71 15.61 -4.79 -0.68
CA TRP A 71 15.74 -5.73 -1.81
C TRP A 71 15.81 -5.02 -3.16
N LYS A 72 15.10 -3.90 -3.33
CA LYS A 72 15.19 -3.04 -4.52
C LYS A 72 16.62 -2.52 -4.70
N GLY A 73 17.18 -1.89 -3.67
CA GLY A 73 18.56 -1.39 -3.70
C GLY A 73 19.61 -2.50 -3.90
N PHE A 74 19.45 -3.61 -3.19
CA PHE A 74 20.36 -4.76 -3.28
C PHE A 74 20.37 -5.39 -4.67
N LEU A 75 19.19 -5.68 -5.22
CA LEU A 75 19.06 -6.31 -6.54
C LEU A 75 19.40 -5.36 -7.69
N PHE A 76 19.30 -4.04 -7.50
CA PHE A 76 19.75 -3.07 -8.49
C PHE A 76 21.26 -3.20 -8.77
N ILE A 77 22.08 -3.34 -7.72
CA ILE A 77 23.53 -3.54 -7.85
C ILE A 77 23.86 -4.97 -8.28
N GLN A 78 23.18 -5.99 -7.72
CA GLN A 78 23.43 -7.39 -8.06
C GLN A 78 22.87 -7.82 -9.42
N GLY A 79 21.97 -7.05 -10.04
CA GLY A 79 21.30 -7.42 -11.28
C GLY A 79 22.27 -7.74 -12.41
N ILE A 80 23.28 -6.89 -12.63
CA ILE A 80 24.31 -7.11 -13.66
C ILE A 80 25.19 -8.33 -13.35
N PRO A 81 25.81 -8.46 -12.16
CA PRO A 81 26.55 -9.67 -11.78
C PRO A 81 25.75 -10.96 -11.90
N LEU A 82 24.49 -10.98 -11.42
CA LEU A 82 23.63 -12.16 -11.48
C LEU A 82 23.28 -12.53 -12.93
N PHE A 83 23.03 -11.54 -13.78
CA PHE A 83 22.76 -11.74 -15.20
C PHE A 83 23.98 -12.32 -15.94
N LEU A 84 25.18 -11.80 -15.67
CA LEU A 84 26.43 -12.35 -16.22
C LEU A 84 26.68 -13.78 -15.76
N LEU A 85 26.41 -14.09 -14.49
CA LEU A 85 26.52 -15.44 -13.94
C LEU A 85 25.52 -16.39 -14.60
N LEU A 86 24.29 -15.93 -14.84
CA LEU A 86 23.27 -16.70 -15.57
C LEU A 86 23.74 -17.03 -16.98
N ILE A 87 24.26 -16.05 -17.74
CA ILE A 87 24.80 -16.28 -19.08
C ILE A 87 25.95 -17.30 -19.03
N ALA A 88 26.89 -17.14 -18.09
CA ALA A 88 28.02 -18.06 -17.94
C ALA A 88 27.55 -19.49 -17.63
N PHE A 89 26.54 -19.63 -16.78
CA PHE A 89 25.96 -20.93 -16.42
C PHE A 89 25.24 -21.60 -17.59
N VAL A 90 24.42 -20.84 -18.33
CA VAL A 90 23.74 -21.33 -19.54
C VAL A 90 24.74 -21.75 -20.60
N TRP A 91 25.77 -20.92 -20.82
CA TRP A 91 26.86 -21.23 -21.74
C TRP A 91 27.56 -22.53 -21.35
N TRP A 92 27.83 -22.71 -20.05
CA TRP A 92 28.45 -23.92 -19.52
C TRP A 92 27.58 -25.16 -19.75
N LEU A 93 26.26 -25.07 -19.55
CA LEU A 93 25.32 -26.17 -19.81
C LEU A 93 25.29 -26.61 -21.28
N ILE A 94 25.47 -25.66 -22.21
CA ILE A 94 25.43 -25.94 -23.66
C ILE A 94 26.77 -26.52 -24.14
N ARG A 95 27.91 -26.14 -23.54
CA ARG A 95 29.23 -26.59 -23.99
C ARG A 95 29.53 -28.03 -23.58
N PRO A 96 29.95 -28.92 -24.51
CA PRO A 96 30.46 -30.22 -24.14
C PRO A 96 31.80 -30.09 -23.37
N PRO A 97 32.09 -30.99 -22.41
CA PRO A 97 33.39 -31.03 -21.74
C PRO A 97 34.49 -31.27 -22.78
N LYS A 98 35.67 -30.68 -22.58
CA LYS A 98 36.83 -30.96 -23.46
C LYS A 98 37.25 -32.41 -23.23
N LEU A 99 37.12 -33.24 -24.28
CA LEU A 99 37.62 -34.61 -24.27
C LEU A 99 39.15 -34.57 -24.08
N THR A 100 39.62 -35.19 -23.00
CA THR A 100 41.03 -35.49 -22.80
C THR A 100 41.48 -36.44 -23.90
N VAL A 101 42.56 -36.10 -24.60
CA VAL A 101 43.16 -36.93 -25.66
C VAL A 101 43.58 -38.25 -25.03
N GLN A 102 42.80 -39.29 -25.31
CA GLN A 102 43.08 -40.67 -25.00
C GLN A 102 43.92 -41.30 -26.12
N THR A 103 44.84 -42.17 -25.71
CA THR A 103 45.88 -42.84 -26.49
C THR A 103 45.29 -43.67 -27.65
N SER A 104 46.08 -43.90 -28.69
CA SER A 104 45.67 -44.39 -30.01
C SER A 104 44.82 -45.68 -30.04
N SER A 105 44.79 -46.50 -28.99
CA SER A 105 44.00 -47.74 -28.93
C SER A 105 42.51 -47.54 -28.64
N GLU A 106 42.08 -46.44 -28.01
CA GLU A 106 40.64 -46.19 -27.74
C GLU A 106 39.88 -45.66 -28.97
N LYS A 107 40.58 -45.14 -29.98
CA LYS A 107 39.95 -44.53 -31.18
C LYS A 107 39.21 -45.55 -32.06
N GLU A 108 39.67 -46.80 -32.11
CA GLU A 108 39.02 -47.86 -32.89
C GLU A 108 37.74 -48.38 -32.20
N LEU A 109 37.77 -48.53 -30.87
CA LEU A 109 36.57 -48.88 -30.10
C LEU A 109 35.52 -47.77 -30.14
N GLU A 110 35.95 -46.51 -30.15
CA GLU A 110 35.04 -45.36 -30.20
C GLU A 110 34.34 -45.20 -31.54
N GLN A 111 34.96 -45.64 -32.65
CA GLN A 111 34.39 -45.51 -34.00
C GLN A 111 33.14 -46.39 -34.17
N ASN A 112 33.09 -47.56 -33.53
CA ASN A 112 31.90 -48.42 -33.46
C ASN A 112 30.79 -47.83 -32.57
N SER A 113 31.13 -47.04 -31.54
CA SER A 113 30.13 -46.39 -30.65
C SER A 113 29.48 -45.12 -31.23
N LYS A 114 30.04 -44.55 -32.31
CA LYS A 114 29.64 -43.25 -32.87
C LYS A 114 28.30 -43.28 -33.62
N SER A 115 27.83 -44.44 -34.08
CA SER A 115 26.50 -44.57 -34.72
C SER A 115 25.35 -44.30 -33.74
N THR A 116 25.53 -44.63 -32.45
CA THR A 116 24.56 -44.40 -31.37
C THR A 116 24.60 -42.98 -30.76
N LYS A 117 25.69 -42.21 -30.92
CA LYS A 117 25.86 -40.89 -30.28
C LYS A 117 25.19 -39.71 -31.02
N LYS A 118 24.80 -39.85 -32.30
CA LYS A 118 24.21 -38.74 -33.10
C LYS A 118 22.86 -38.21 -32.56
N LYS A 119 22.13 -38.95 -31.72
CA LYS A 119 20.86 -38.48 -31.10
C LYS A 119 21.06 -37.63 -29.83
N ALA A 120 22.21 -37.66 -29.17
CA ALA A 120 22.43 -36.97 -27.90
C ALA A 120 22.76 -35.47 -28.05
N THR A 121 23.40 -35.08 -29.14
CA THR A 121 23.89 -33.70 -29.36
C THR A 121 22.75 -32.70 -29.65
N ARG A 122 21.63 -33.16 -30.23
CA ARG A 122 20.48 -32.31 -30.60
C ARG A 122 19.52 -32.01 -29.43
N ARG A 123 19.58 -32.79 -28.33
CA ARG A 123 18.73 -32.58 -27.12
C ARG A 123 19.25 -31.48 -26.19
N ARG A 124 20.56 -31.25 -26.11
CA ARG A 124 21.18 -30.32 -25.15
C ARG A 124 20.79 -28.83 -25.27
N PRO A 125 20.72 -28.21 -26.46
CA PRO A 125 20.31 -26.81 -26.55
C PRO A 125 18.82 -26.62 -26.18
N ILE A 126 17.98 -27.63 -26.46
CA ILE A 126 16.56 -27.63 -26.10
C ILE A 126 16.40 -27.73 -24.57
N THR A 127 17.22 -28.54 -23.90
CA THR A 127 17.21 -28.63 -22.42
C THR A 127 17.68 -27.34 -21.76
N ALA A 128 18.70 -26.66 -22.31
CA ALA A 128 19.17 -25.37 -21.78
C ALA A 128 18.09 -24.27 -21.92
N LEU A 129 17.44 -24.18 -23.09
CA LEU A 129 16.35 -23.22 -23.33
C LEU A 129 15.16 -23.44 -22.39
N ARG A 130 14.82 -24.72 -22.09
CA ARG A 130 13.78 -25.08 -21.11
C ARG A 130 14.09 -24.68 -19.67
N ILE A 131 15.36 -24.44 -19.31
CA ILE A 131 15.77 -24.00 -17.97
C ILE A 131 15.82 -22.46 -17.90
N VAL A 132 16.21 -21.80 -18.99
CA VAL A 132 16.33 -20.33 -19.03
C VAL A 132 14.97 -19.63 -19.02
N ILE A 133 14.00 -20.14 -19.79
CA ILE A 133 12.64 -19.58 -19.86
C ILE A 133 11.98 -19.46 -18.48
N PRO A 134 11.93 -20.51 -17.63
CA PRO A 134 11.33 -20.39 -16.32
C PRO A 134 12.12 -19.48 -15.39
N ILE A 135 13.45 -19.39 -15.51
CA ILE A 135 14.25 -18.45 -14.69
C ILE A 135 13.93 -17.00 -15.08
N ILE A 136 13.84 -16.68 -16.37
CA ILE A 136 13.45 -15.34 -16.84
C ILE A 136 12.01 -15.03 -16.41
N LEU A 137 11.09 -15.98 -16.51
CA LEU A 137 9.71 -15.81 -16.03
C LEU A 137 9.65 -15.61 -14.52
N VAL A 138 10.44 -16.36 -13.73
CA VAL A 138 10.49 -16.23 -12.27
C VAL A 138 11.12 -14.89 -11.87
N VAL A 139 12.21 -14.47 -12.51
CA VAL A 139 12.85 -13.17 -12.25
C VAL A 139 11.94 -12.02 -12.69
N GLY A 140 11.28 -12.12 -13.84
CA GLY A 140 10.29 -11.17 -14.31
C GLY A 140 9.08 -11.08 -13.37
N CYS A 141 8.55 -12.23 -12.91
CA CYS A 141 7.48 -12.28 -11.91
C CYS A 141 7.92 -11.70 -10.57
N LEU A 142 9.10 -12.03 -10.07
CA LEU A 142 9.64 -11.47 -8.82
C LEU A 142 9.85 -9.97 -8.94
N SER A 143 10.41 -9.50 -10.05
CA SER A 143 10.56 -8.07 -10.34
C SER A 143 9.21 -7.36 -10.37
N TYR A 144 8.21 -7.94 -11.04
CA TYR A 144 6.83 -7.41 -11.09
C TYR A 144 6.17 -7.37 -9.71
N ILE A 145 6.31 -8.43 -8.91
CA ILE A 145 5.78 -8.52 -7.54
C ILE A 145 6.44 -7.47 -6.62
N LEU A 146 7.76 -7.27 -6.73
CA LEU A 146 8.50 -6.27 -5.95
C LEU A 146 8.20 -4.84 -6.40
N TYR A 147 7.85 -4.63 -7.67
CA TYR A 147 7.53 -3.31 -8.22
C TYR A 147 6.09 -2.87 -7.91
N LEU A 148 5.16 -3.79 -7.65
CA LEU A 148 3.72 -3.50 -7.49
C LEU A 148 3.16 -3.68 -6.09
N GLN A 149 3.98 -3.90 -5.06
CA GLN A 149 3.45 -3.91 -3.69
C GLN A 149 3.16 -2.49 -3.22
N ASP A 150 1.88 -2.10 -3.34
CA ASP A 150 1.35 -0.84 -2.83
C ASP A 150 1.68 -0.67 -1.33
N ILE A 151 2.03 0.54 -0.92
CA ILE A 151 2.21 0.88 0.50
C ILE A 151 0.83 0.77 1.17
N THR A 152 0.66 -0.25 2.01
CA THR A 152 -0.60 -0.49 2.72
C THR A 152 -0.73 0.48 3.88
N LEU A 153 -1.67 1.42 3.80
CA LEU A 153 -1.98 2.36 4.88
C LEU A 153 -2.76 1.67 6.01
N LYS A 154 -3.75 0.86 5.65
CA LYS A 154 -4.57 0.14 6.62
C LYS A 154 -5.05 -1.19 6.06
N LYS A 155 -5.07 -2.21 6.90
CA LYS A 155 -5.78 -3.46 6.67
C LYS A 155 -6.76 -3.66 7.81
N SER A 156 -8.05 -3.78 7.50
CA SER A 156 -9.12 -3.94 8.48
C SER A 156 -9.92 -5.21 8.17
N HIS A 157 -10.23 -5.96 9.22
CA HIS A 157 -10.97 -7.21 9.16
C HIS A 157 -12.36 -7.01 9.74
N SER A 158 -13.35 -7.67 9.16
CA SER A 158 -14.72 -7.65 9.66
C SER A 158 -14.82 -8.35 11.03
N PRO A 159 -15.88 -8.12 11.82
CA PRO A 159 -15.97 -8.63 13.20
C PRO A 159 -15.75 -10.14 13.34
N ASN A 160 -16.24 -10.95 12.39
CA ASN A 160 -16.01 -12.40 12.36
C ASN A 160 -14.92 -12.82 11.36
N ASN A 161 -14.04 -11.91 10.94
CA ASN A 161 -12.94 -12.11 9.98
C ASN A 161 -13.36 -12.68 8.61
N LYS A 162 -14.63 -12.53 8.21
CA LYS A 162 -15.12 -13.00 6.91
C LYS A 162 -14.61 -12.15 5.76
N ASN A 163 -14.54 -10.83 5.97
CA ASN A 163 -14.18 -9.87 4.93
C ASN A 163 -13.01 -8.99 5.37
N THR A 164 -12.22 -8.54 4.40
CA THR A 164 -11.04 -7.70 4.64
C THR A 164 -11.03 -6.54 3.66
N ILE A 165 -10.88 -5.33 4.19
CA ILE A 165 -10.68 -4.11 3.41
C ILE A 165 -9.21 -3.71 3.56
N LYS A 166 -8.56 -3.41 2.43
CA LYS A 166 -7.20 -2.87 2.39
C LYS A 166 -7.24 -1.48 1.79
N VAL A 167 -6.66 -0.51 2.49
CA VAL A 167 -6.48 0.84 1.98
C VAL A 167 -5.00 1.02 1.70
N VAL A 168 -4.68 1.38 0.47
CA VAL A 168 -3.31 1.48 -0.02
C VAL A 168 -3.07 2.84 -0.66
N LYS A 169 -1.84 3.35 -0.53
CA LYS A 169 -1.38 4.54 -1.24
C LYS A 169 -0.90 4.12 -2.63
N LEU A 170 -1.32 4.86 -3.66
CA LEU A 170 -0.71 4.75 -4.98
C LEU A 170 0.54 5.63 -5.01
N ASP A 171 1.64 5.10 -5.55
CA ASP A 171 2.84 5.89 -5.78
C ASP A 171 2.53 6.99 -6.80
N SER A 172 2.52 8.23 -6.33
CA SER A 172 2.51 9.43 -7.15
C SER A 172 3.62 10.36 -6.68
N ASP A 173 4.52 10.72 -7.58
CA ASP A 173 5.71 11.54 -7.31
C ASP A 173 5.41 13.00 -6.87
N SER A 174 4.13 13.41 -6.82
CA SER A 174 3.75 14.75 -6.40
C SER A 174 3.63 14.86 -4.87
N SER A 175 4.67 15.39 -4.22
CA SER A 175 4.62 15.84 -2.82
C SER A 175 3.76 17.10 -2.61
N LEU A 176 3.37 17.79 -3.69
CA LEU A 176 2.60 19.04 -3.63
C LEU A 176 1.11 18.90 -4.02
N GLY A 177 0.61 17.68 -4.24
CA GLY A 177 -0.76 17.42 -4.71
C GLY A 177 -1.56 16.49 -3.79
N PRO A 178 -2.89 16.40 -4.00
CA PRO A 178 -3.70 15.43 -3.27
C PRO A 178 -3.24 14.00 -3.61
N ALA A 179 -3.07 13.19 -2.56
CA ALA A 179 -2.47 11.87 -2.65
C ALA A 179 -3.52 10.83 -3.08
N PRO A 180 -3.26 10.06 -4.15
CA PRO A 180 -4.17 9.00 -4.59
C PRO A 180 -4.13 7.82 -3.61
N VAL A 181 -5.32 7.43 -3.18
CA VAL A 181 -5.58 6.31 -2.29
C VAL A 181 -6.52 5.35 -3.00
N ARG A 182 -6.24 4.06 -2.87
CA ARG A 182 -7.08 2.98 -3.38
C ARG A 182 -7.58 2.13 -2.24
N ILE A 183 -8.90 2.02 -2.13
CA ILE A 183 -9.58 1.10 -1.24
C ILE A 183 -9.81 -0.18 -2.02
N LYS A 184 -9.37 -1.32 -1.50
CA LYS A 184 -9.46 -2.64 -2.15
C LYS A 184 -10.30 -3.60 -1.31
N TYR A 185 -11.10 -4.40 -2.00
CA TYR A 185 -11.81 -5.55 -1.45
C TYR A 185 -11.65 -6.76 -2.37
N GLY A 186 -11.15 -7.87 -1.82
CA GLY A 186 -10.84 -9.06 -2.62
C GLY A 186 -9.76 -8.79 -3.69
N LEU A 187 -9.85 -9.49 -4.81
CA LEU A 187 -8.88 -9.40 -5.93
C LEU A 187 -9.22 -8.31 -6.95
N TRP A 188 -10.50 -8.01 -7.14
CA TRP A 188 -10.98 -7.23 -8.30
C TRP A 188 -11.60 -5.89 -7.91
N GLU A 189 -12.27 -5.83 -6.76
CA GLU A 189 -13.01 -4.63 -6.36
C GLU A 189 -12.05 -3.61 -5.78
N HIS A 190 -12.08 -2.41 -6.33
CA HIS A 190 -11.34 -1.28 -5.81
C HIS A 190 -12.09 0.02 -6.04
N PHE A 191 -11.72 1.04 -5.26
CA PHE A 191 -12.23 2.39 -5.38
C PHE A 191 -11.10 3.37 -5.18
N ASP A 192 -10.93 4.27 -6.14
CA ASP A 192 -9.84 5.24 -6.16
C ASP A 192 -10.36 6.61 -5.74
N ILE A 193 -9.61 7.26 -4.85
CA ILE A 193 -9.96 8.54 -4.26
C ILE A 193 -8.70 9.35 -4.01
N SER A 194 -8.77 10.67 -4.09
CA SER A 194 -7.60 11.53 -3.86
C SER A 194 -7.84 12.40 -2.64
N ILE A 195 -6.91 12.37 -1.69
CA ILE A 195 -7.02 13.07 -0.39
C ILE A 195 -5.99 14.20 -0.35
N ALA A 196 -6.43 15.42 -0.02
CA ALA A 196 -5.51 16.51 0.27
C ALA A 196 -4.94 16.34 1.69
N ASN A 197 -3.61 16.40 1.82
CA ASN A 197 -2.90 16.20 3.09
C ASN A 197 -1.76 17.21 3.26
N GLU A 198 -1.96 18.47 2.84
CA GLU A 198 -1.06 19.63 3.04
C GLU A 198 0.45 19.35 2.99
N GLY A 199 0.91 18.56 2.01
CA GLY A 199 2.32 18.21 1.83
C GLY A 199 2.85 17.13 2.79
N GLU A 200 2.08 16.71 3.79
CA GLU A 200 2.40 15.56 4.63
C GLU A 200 2.12 14.24 3.90
N ARG A 201 2.90 13.20 4.23
CA ARG A 201 2.67 11.85 3.71
C ARG A 201 1.53 11.19 4.48
N LEU A 202 0.63 10.54 3.75
CA LEU A 202 -0.41 9.71 4.34
C LEU A 202 0.19 8.52 5.09
N ASP A 203 -0.38 8.21 6.25
CA ASP A 203 -0.06 7.06 7.07
C ASP A 203 -1.35 6.34 7.55
N SER A 204 -1.19 5.39 8.48
CA SER A 204 -2.30 4.58 9.00
C SER A 204 -3.31 5.35 9.86
N SER A 205 -2.94 6.52 10.39
CA SER A 205 -3.81 7.39 11.20
C SER A 205 -4.80 8.18 10.34
N ASN A 206 -4.54 8.33 9.05
CA ASN A 206 -5.44 9.00 8.11
C ASN A 206 -6.63 8.12 7.69
N VAL A 207 -6.65 6.85 8.08
CA VAL A 207 -7.61 5.85 7.60
C VAL A 207 -8.32 5.17 8.76
N PHE A 208 -9.63 5.36 8.83
CA PHE A 208 -10.52 4.71 9.78
C PHE A 208 -11.49 3.79 9.04
N VAL A 209 -11.66 2.57 9.55
CA VAL A 209 -12.58 1.58 8.98
C VAL A 209 -13.46 1.03 10.09
N ASP A 210 -14.71 1.46 10.10
CA ASP A 210 -15.70 1.08 11.09
C ASP A 210 -16.68 0.08 10.49
N TRP A 211 -16.64 -1.15 10.99
CA TRP A 211 -17.53 -2.21 10.55
C TRP A 211 -18.85 -2.15 11.33
N ARG A 212 -19.97 -2.11 10.61
CA ARG A 212 -21.31 -2.25 11.20
C ARG A 212 -21.67 -3.72 11.41
N ASN A 213 -21.27 -4.57 10.46
CA ASN A 213 -21.42 -6.01 10.49
C ASN A 213 -20.35 -6.64 9.57
N ASP A 214 -20.45 -7.93 9.24
CA ASP A 214 -19.45 -8.57 8.38
C ASP A 214 -19.45 -8.10 6.90
N TYR A 215 -20.52 -7.45 6.47
CA TYR A 215 -20.80 -7.13 5.07
C TYR A 215 -20.91 -5.62 4.78
N GLU A 216 -20.99 -4.80 5.83
CA GLU A 216 -21.12 -3.36 5.77
C GLU A 216 -20.03 -2.66 6.60
N ALA A 217 -19.34 -1.71 5.98
CA ALA A 217 -18.36 -0.87 6.65
C ALA A 217 -18.43 0.57 6.17
N THR A 218 -18.02 1.49 7.03
CA THR A 218 -17.76 2.88 6.68
C THR A 218 -16.27 3.13 6.73
N ILE A 219 -15.71 3.60 5.61
CA ILE A 219 -14.30 3.99 5.50
C ILE A 219 -14.26 5.51 5.55
N THR A 220 -13.57 6.05 6.54
CA THR A 220 -13.33 7.49 6.69
C THR A 220 -11.87 7.79 6.42
N LEU A 221 -11.63 8.68 5.47
CA LEU A 221 -10.32 9.12 5.03
C LEU A 221 -10.14 10.59 5.44
N ARG A 222 -9.16 10.87 6.30
CA ARG A 222 -8.91 12.20 6.86
C ARG A 222 -7.48 12.63 6.59
N GLY A 223 -7.30 13.66 5.77
CA GLY A 223 -6.03 14.36 5.68
C GLY A 223 -5.91 15.41 6.79
N LYS A 224 -4.70 15.87 7.03
CA LYS A 224 -4.42 17.01 7.90
C LYS A 224 -5.16 18.23 7.39
N GLU A 225 -5.93 18.84 8.28
CA GLU A 225 -6.68 20.09 8.04
C GLU A 225 -7.63 20.05 6.82
N SER A 226 -7.98 18.85 6.33
CA SER A 226 -8.90 18.68 5.22
C SER A 226 -10.23 18.06 5.65
N VAL A 227 -11.31 18.46 4.96
CA VAL A 227 -12.63 17.86 5.16
C VAL A 227 -12.55 16.37 4.82
N PRO A 228 -12.91 15.47 5.74
CA PRO A 228 -12.74 14.03 5.52
C PRO A 228 -13.64 13.53 4.39
N GLU A 229 -13.17 12.51 3.69
CA GLU A 229 -13.94 11.80 2.66
C GLU A 229 -14.48 10.49 3.24
N VAL A 230 -15.74 10.16 2.96
CA VAL A 230 -16.40 8.97 3.49
C VAL A 230 -16.86 8.07 2.35
N VAL A 231 -16.49 6.80 2.44
CA VAL A 231 -16.87 5.75 1.49
C VAL A 231 -17.61 4.66 2.24
N GLU A 232 -18.82 4.36 1.80
CA GLU A 232 -19.57 3.20 2.25
C GLU A 232 -19.15 1.96 1.46
N PHE A 233 -18.98 0.88 2.19
CA PHE A 233 -18.76 -0.45 1.66
C PHE A 233 -19.96 -1.32 2.00
N ASN A 234 -20.58 -1.91 0.98
CA ASN A 234 -21.65 -2.89 1.15
C ASN A 234 -21.56 -3.99 0.09
N ILE A 235 -21.31 -5.22 0.53
CA ILE A 235 -21.18 -6.39 -0.36
C ILE A 235 -22.50 -6.74 -1.02
N SER A 236 -23.63 -6.55 -0.31
CA SER A 236 -24.95 -6.91 -0.84
C SER A 236 -25.33 -6.09 -2.07
N ASN A 237 -24.75 -4.90 -2.23
CA ASN A 237 -24.97 -4.07 -3.41
C ASN A 237 -24.35 -4.63 -4.69
N LYS A 238 -23.49 -5.66 -4.62
CA LYS A 238 -22.78 -6.19 -5.79
C LYS A 238 -23.69 -6.61 -6.95
N SER A 239 -24.93 -7.03 -6.67
CA SER A 239 -25.91 -7.37 -7.72
C SER A 239 -26.57 -6.15 -8.36
N ASN A 240 -26.63 -5.02 -7.64
CA ASN A 240 -27.46 -3.87 -7.99
C ASN A 240 -26.64 -2.56 -8.17
N GLY A 241 -25.32 -2.59 -7.98
CA GLY A 241 -24.46 -1.41 -8.04
C GLY A 241 -23.02 -1.66 -7.55
N PRO A 242 -22.21 -0.59 -7.44
CA PRO A 242 -20.83 -0.69 -6.97
C PRO A 242 -20.79 -1.02 -5.47
N VAL A 243 -19.83 -1.86 -5.09
CA VAL A 243 -19.60 -2.29 -3.70
C VAL A 243 -19.13 -1.12 -2.82
N PHE A 244 -18.43 -0.17 -3.43
CA PHE A 244 -18.01 1.08 -2.81
C PHE A 244 -18.84 2.24 -3.34
N LYS A 245 -19.33 3.07 -2.43
CA LYS A 245 -20.07 4.29 -2.77
C LYS A 245 -19.52 5.45 -1.96
N LYS A 246 -19.06 6.51 -2.65
CA LYS A 246 -18.74 7.77 -2.00
C LYS A 246 -20.03 8.40 -1.47
N VAL A 247 -20.06 8.73 -0.19
CA VAL A 247 -21.24 9.31 0.46
C VAL A 247 -20.89 10.56 1.26
N GLN A 248 -21.88 11.42 1.41
CA GLN A 248 -21.82 12.53 2.34
C GLN A 248 -22.46 12.13 3.66
N LYS A 249 -21.69 12.17 4.75
CA LYS A 249 -22.13 11.87 6.12
C LYS A 249 -21.69 12.98 7.07
N VAL A 250 -22.43 13.16 8.16
CA VAL A 250 -21.97 14.01 9.26
C VAL A 250 -20.79 13.32 9.93
N VAL A 251 -19.64 13.99 9.93
CA VAL A 251 -18.36 13.48 10.43
C VAL A 251 -17.95 14.09 11.76
N SER A 252 -18.52 15.25 12.09
CA SER A 252 -18.35 15.91 13.38
C SER A 252 -19.62 16.67 13.72
N SER A 253 -19.94 16.72 15.02
CA SER A 253 -20.99 17.57 15.54
C SER A 253 -20.51 18.19 16.85
N PHE A 254 -20.65 19.51 16.99
CA PHE A 254 -20.37 20.20 18.24
C PHE A 254 -21.57 21.06 18.63
N THR A 255 -21.88 21.07 19.92
CA THR A 255 -22.98 21.91 20.44
C THR A 255 -22.42 23.27 20.79
N PHE A 256 -22.97 24.34 20.21
CA PHE A 256 -22.52 25.72 20.49
C PHE A 256 -23.50 26.51 21.34
N GLN A 257 -24.78 26.14 21.33
CA GLN A 257 -25.82 26.83 22.09
C GLN A 257 -26.86 25.83 22.57
N LYS A 258 -27.35 26.04 23.79
CA LYS A 258 -28.46 25.29 24.37
C LYS A 258 -29.50 26.26 24.90
N SER A 259 -30.75 25.87 24.87
CA SER A 259 -31.83 26.64 25.49
C SER A 259 -32.84 25.68 26.12
N GLU A 260 -33.22 25.98 27.35
CA GLU A 260 -34.14 25.17 28.14
C GLU A 260 -35.51 25.84 28.20
N SER A 261 -36.55 25.01 28.28
CA SER A 261 -37.92 25.49 28.41
C SER A 261 -38.16 26.16 29.77
N PRO A 262 -39.20 27.01 29.93
CA PRO A 262 -39.40 27.79 31.16
C PRO A 262 -39.43 26.99 32.46
N ASN A 263 -40.04 25.80 32.46
CA ASN A 263 -40.06 24.89 33.62
C ASN A 263 -39.01 23.77 33.53
N LEU A 264 -38.04 23.89 32.63
CA LEU A 264 -36.92 22.98 32.45
C LEU A 264 -37.35 21.53 32.13
N ILE A 265 -38.48 21.38 31.42
CA ILE A 265 -39.00 20.08 30.99
C ILE A 265 -38.29 19.65 29.71
N ASN A 266 -38.13 20.58 28.78
CA ASN A 266 -37.57 20.34 27.46
C ASN A 266 -36.31 21.18 27.22
N ILE A 267 -35.51 20.75 26.26
CA ILE A 267 -34.27 21.40 25.86
C ILE A 267 -34.14 21.36 24.34
N ILE A 268 -33.57 22.42 23.79
CA ILE A 268 -33.02 22.41 22.44
C ILE A 268 -31.51 22.61 22.48
N GLU A 269 -30.82 21.95 21.56
CA GLU A 269 -29.38 22.05 21.37
C GLU A 269 -29.08 22.37 19.91
N LEU A 270 -28.45 23.51 19.68
CA LEU A 270 -27.96 23.90 18.38
C LEU A 270 -26.57 23.32 18.21
N ARG A 271 -26.45 22.43 17.23
CA ARG A 271 -25.21 21.74 16.92
C ARG A 271 -24.75 22.10 15.52
N GLU A 272 -23.51 22.58 15.40
CA GLU A 272 -22.85 22.60 14.11
C GLU A 272 -22.59 21.16 13.70
N THR A 273 -22.83 20.87 12.42
CA THR A 273 -22.47 19.60 11.84
C THR A 273 -21.57 19.82 10.63
N MET A 274 -20.41 19.17 10.67
CA MET A 274 -19.51 19.11 9.53
C MET A 274 -19.88 17.86 8.72
N LYS A 275 -20.19 18.06 7.44
CA LYS A 275 -20.42 16.96 6.49
C LYS A 275 -19.10 16.58 5.81
N SER A 276 -18.94 15.31 5.47
CA SER A 276 -17.82 14.83 4.64
C SER A 276 -17.87 15.47 3.25
N LYS A 277 -16.72 15.48 2.58
CA LYS A 277 -16.56 16.12 1.28
C LYS A 277 -17.51 15.52 0.24
N GLY A 278 -18.29 16.39 -0.40
CA GLY A 278 -19.39 16.04 -1.29
C GLY A 278 -19.83 17.25 -2.13
N PRO A 279 -20.91 17.14 -2.93
CA PRO A 279 -21.34 18.20 -3.86
C PRO A 279 -21.74 19.53 -3.18
N SER A 280 -22.04 19.51 -1.88
CA SER A 280 -22.22 20.72 -1.06
C SER A 280 -21.44 20.59 0.24
N THR A 281 -20.34 21.33 0.41
CA THR A 281 -19.52 21.33 1.63
C THR A 281 -20.00 22.34 2.68
N THR A 282 -21.29 22.65 2.73
CA THR A 282 -21.83 23.63 3.66
C THR A 282 -21.87 23.07 5.08
N SER A 283 -21.33 23.82 6.04
CA SER A 283 -21.64 23.61 7.45
C SER A 283 -23.15 23.82 7.63
N THR A 284 -23.82 22.85 8.24
CA THR A 284 -25.26 22.93 8.54
C THR A 284 -25.46 22.95 10.03
N VAL A 285 -26.38 23.79 10.50
CA VAL A 285 -26.79 23.81 11.91
C VAL A 285 -27.98 22.90 12.07
N ARG A 286 -27.89 21.97 13.02
CA ARG A 286 -29.01 21.12 13.41
C ARG A 286 -29.51 21.53 14.79
N ILE A 287 -30.79 21.82 14.86
CA ILE A 287 -31.50 22.14 16.10
C ILE A 287 -32.10 20.84 16.61
N TYR A 288 -31.40 20.20 17.54
CA TYR A 288 -31.88 19.01 18.23
C TYR A 288 -32.86 19.41 19.35
N TYR A 289 -33.91 18.63 19.56
CA TYR A 289 -34.92 18.96 20.57
C TYR A 289 -35.50 17.71 21.24
N GLY A 290 -35.89 17.84 22.50
CA GLY A 290 -36.48 16.75 23.28
C GLY A 290 -36.53 17.04 24.78
N LYS A 291 -36.85 16.00 25.55
CA LYS A 291 -36.95 16.10 27.02
C LYS A 291 -35.57 16.32 27.63
N ARG A 292 -35.48 17.22 28.62
CA ARG A 292 -34.24 17.45 29.36
C ARG A 292 -33.72 16.16 30.00
N GLY A 293 -32.43 15.87 29.78
CA GLY A 293 -31.77 14.65 30.27
C GLY A 293 -31.96 13.40 29.39
N SER A 294 -32.70 13.51 28.28
CA SER A 294 -32.84 12.43 27.30
C SER A 294 -31.81 12.52 26.17
N ILE A 295 -31.64 11.44 25.41
CA ILE A 295 -30.87 11.45 24.16
C ILE A 295 -31.72 12.16 23.11
N LEU A 296 -31.23 13.30 22.60
CA LEU A 296 -31.92 14.08 21.58
C LEU A 296 -31.73 13.46 20.19
N GLU A 297 -32.74 12.75 19.70
CA GLU A 297 -32.72 12.10 18.38
C GLU A 297 -33.42 12.92 17.29
N LYS A 298 -34.45 13.69 17.66
CA LYS A 298 -35.22 14.55 16.76
C LYS A 298 -34.47 15.86 16.50
N TYR A 299 -34.45 16.32 15.24
CA TYR A 299 -33.83 17.59 14.88
C TYR A 299 -34.49 18.26 13.66
N LYS A 300 -34.26 19.57 13.52
CA LYS A 300 -34.48 20.33 12.28
C LYS A 300 -33.13 20.83 11.75
N GLU A 301 -32.94 20.82 10.43
CA GLU A 301 -31.70 21.25 9.78
C GLU A 301 -31.88 22.63 9.14
N VAL A 302 -30.88 23.50 9.34
CA VAL A 302 -30.80 24.84 8.78
C VAL A 302 -29.51 24.94 7.97
N THR A 303 -29.63 25.44 6.74
CA THR A 303 -28.48 25.76 5.89
C THR A 303 -28.28 27.27 5.91
N LEU A 304 -27.06 27.69 6.22
CA LEU A 304 -26.68 29.11 6.31
C LEU A 304 -25.82 29.46 5.11
N LYS A 305 -25.92 30.71 4.66
CA LYS A 305 -25.13 31.20 3.51
C LYS A 305 -23.72 31.58 3.90
N GLU A 306 -23.53 32.09 5.11
CA GLU A 306 -22.26 32.64 5.61
C GLU A 306 -21.82 31.99 6.93
N MET A 307 -20.64 32.40 7.41
CA MET A 307 -20.20 32.07 8.77
C MET A 307 -21.19 32.64 9.78
N TYR A 308 -21.53 31.84 10.78
CA TYR A 308 -22.50 32.19 11.81
C TYR A 308 -21.85 32.19 13.19
N THR A 309 -22.47 32.94 14.09
CA THR A 309 -22.18 33.03 15.52
C THR A 309 -23.45 32.68 16.31
N THR A 310 -23.33 32.61 17.62
CA THR A 310 -24.48 32.44 18.53
C THR A 310 -25.55 33.54 18.35
N ASP A 311 -25.14 34.73 17.91
CA ASP A 311 -26.02 35.90 17.81
C ASP A 311 -26.93 35.83 16.58
N ASN A 312 -26.62 34.95 15.62
CA ASN A 312 -27.48 34.68 14.48
C ASN A 312 -28.75 33.90 14.86
N PHE A 313 -28.88 33.42 16.10
CA PHE A 313 -30.01 32.60 16.54
C PHE A 313 -30.76 33.24 17.71
N ASN A 314 -31.99 33.65 17.46
CA ASN A 314 -32.90 34.09 18.51
C ASN A 314 -33.84 32.93 18.89
N ILE A 315 -33.87 32.58 20.17
CA ILE A 315 -34.63 31.43 20.69
C ILE A 315 -35.67 31.93 21.67
N ASN A 316 -36.95 31.81 21.30
CA ASN A 316 -38.08 32.27 22.09
C ASN A 316 -39.00 31.09 22.42
N TRP A 317 -39.09 30.75 23.71
CA TRP A 317 -40.05 29.75 24.19
C TRP A 317 -41.42 30.39 24.42
N SER A 318 -42.47 29.85 23.80
CA SER A 318 -43.85 30.29 24.07
C SER A 318 -44.44 29.58 25.30
N ASN A 319 -44.04 28.33 25.52
CA ASN A 319 -44.37 27.49 26.67
C ASN A 319 -43.36 26.33 26.77
N ASP A 320 -43.59 25.31 27.60
CA ASP A 320 -42.64 24.19 27.73
C ASP A 320 -42.54 23.29 26.49
N GLU A 321 -43.54 23.32 25.62
CA GLU A 321 -43.70 22.40 24.49
C GLU A 321 -43.47 23.09 23.15
N GLN A 322 -43.40 24.43 23.10
CA GLN A 322 -43.27 25.18 21.87
C GLN A 322 -42.15 26.21 21.96
N VAL A 323 -41.22 26.12 21.00
CA VAL A 323 -40.12 27.06 20.84
C VAL A 323 -40.05 27.56 19.40
N GLN A 324 -39.84 28.86 19.26
CA GLN A 324 -39.56 29.52 18.01
C GLN A 324 -38.07 29.83 17.93
N VAL A 325 -37.43 29.40 16.85
CA VAL A 325 -36.02 29.69 16.56
C VAL A 325 -35.98 30.55 15.30
N GLU A 326 -35.51 31.77 15.44
CA GLU A 326 -35.30 32.70 14.33
C GLU A 326 -33.82 32.75 13.97
N VAL A 327 -33.55 32.66 12.67
CA VAL A 327 -32.22 32.73 12.08
C VAL A 327 -32.08 34.09 11.44
N ILE A 328 -31.05 34.83 11.86
CA ILE A 328 -30.77 36.19 11.44
C ILE A 328 -29.50 36.17 10.59
N GLU A 329 -29.58 36.58 9.33
CA GLU A 329 -28.45 36.82 8.44
C GLU A 329 -28.47 38.29 8.01
N GLU A 330 -27.31 38.98 8.01
CA GLU A 330 -27.21 40.40 7.62
C GLU A 330 -28.21 41.34 8.35
N ASN A 331 -28.50 41.08 9.63
CA ASN A 331 -29.50 41.78 10.45
C ASN A 331 -30.98 41.62 9.99
N VAL A 332 -31.27 40.63 9.14
CA VAL A 332 -32.63 40.29 8.71
C VAL A 332 -32.96 38.87 9.12
N VAL A 333 -34.18 38.64 9.63
CA VAL A 333 -34.68 37.29 9.91
C VAL A 333 -34.90 36.58 8.57
N THR A 334 -34.05 35.60 8.25
CA THR A 334 -34.12 34.84 7.00
C THR A 334 -34.93 33.56 7.15
N THR A 335 -34.92 32.94 8.32
CA THR A 335 -35.69 31.72 8.59
C THR A 335 -36.33 31.78 9.97
N SER A 336 -37.60 31.39 10.09
CA SER A 336 -38.28 31.23 11.38
C SER A 336 -38.82 29.81 11.49
N LEU A 337 -38.41 29.09 12.54
CA LEU A 337 -38.76 27.69 12.78
C LEU A 337 -39.54 27.56 14.08
N VAL A 338 -40.80 27.15 13.99
CA VAL A 338 -41.57 26.73 15.16
C VAL A 338 -41.38 25.24 15.38
N ILE A 339 -40.96 24.84 16.58
CA ILE A 339 -40.76 23.45 16.99
C ILE A 339 -41.79 23.16 18.08
N ASP A 340 -42.65 22.19 17.80
CA ASP A 340 -43.67 21.67 18.71
C ASP A 340 -43.19 20.31 19.22
N LEU A 341 -42.82 20.25 20.50
CA LEU A 341 -42.23 19.08 21.16
C LEU A 341 -43.29 18.12 21.73
N SER A 342 -44.58 18.48 21.67
CA SER A 342 -45.69 17.61 22.07
C SER A 342 -45.95 16.45 21.07
N LYS A 343 -45.35 16.53 19.87
CA LYS A 343 -45.47 15.58 18.76
C LYS A 343 -44.12 14.89 18.48
#